data_AF-Q4DZH4-F1
#
_entry.id   AF-Q4DZH4-F1
#
_cell.length_a   1.000
_cell.length_b   1.000
_cell.length_c   1.000
_cell.angle_alpha   90.00
_cell.angle_beta   90.00
_cell.angle_gamma   90.00
#
_symmetry.space_group_name_H-M   'P 1'
#
loop_
_entity.id
_entity.type
_entity.pdbx_description
1 polymer ?
#
loop_
_entity_poly.entity_id
_entity_poly.type
_entity_poly.pdbx_seq_one_letter_code
_entity_poly.pdbx_strand_id
1 'polypeptide(L)'
;MGFRGHPESANRRTKSAAAAAAGGAGTGADEIPLNLSFGNFEFEEMKRLGRRGGGVRELATLLRHAKRQTEAHASMLGSEEGVERRQADLLDTAMRRAVGVKVKDDPKRLARALAKRRNKKRSSAKKWAERLENLQRSVNTVVEDRTMARQAARMRRKGKERGKQNPRETKRAPGAAAKKKAKKGADRKGPAAAARNKKPRQGRK
;
A
#
# COMPACT_ATOMS: atom_id res chain seq x y z
N MET A 1 -9.82 -9.70 30.58
CA MET A 1 -10.95 -8.76 30.75
C MET A 1 -12.09 -9.22 29.86
N GLY A 2 -13.28 -9.35 30.43
CA GLY A 2 -14.45 -9.95 29.78
C GLY A 2 -15.23 -9.03 28.85
N PHE A 3 -16.02 -9.69 28.00
CA PHE A 3 -17.37 -9.35 27.52
C PHE A 3 -17.75 -7.89 27.24
N ARG A 4 -17.99 -7.61 25.95
CA ARG A 4 -19.20 -6.91 25.50
C ARG A 4 -19.82 -7.67 24.32
N GLY A 5 -20.87 -8.45 24.61
CA GLY A 5 -22.01 -8.57 23.69
C GLY A 5 -22.69 -7.20 23.56
N HIS A 6 -23.65 -6.93 22.69
CA HIS A 6 -24.79 -7.73 22.22
C HIS A 6 -25.42 -7.00 20.99
N PRO A 7 -26.58 -7.38 20.41
CA PRO A 7 -26.67 -7.87 19.04
C PRO A 7 -27.54 -7.03 18.09
N GLU A 8 -27.68 -7.54 16.87
CA GLU A 8 -28.83 -7.45 15.94
C GLU A 8 -30.10 -6.68 16.35
N SER A 9 -30.62 -5.94 15.36
CA SER A 9 -31.97 -6.07 14.77
C SER A 9 -32.80 -4.77 14.66
N ALA A 10 -33.69 -4.81 13.65
CA ALA A 10 -34.86 -3.96 13.42
C ALA A 10 -34.69 -2.64 12.61
N ASN A 11 -34.59 -2.83 11.29
CA ASN A 11 -35.67 -2.48 10.36
C ASN A 11 -36.66 -1.37 10.82
N ARG A 12 -36.51 -0.15 10.27
CA ARG A 12 -37.59 0.84 10.17
C ARG A 12 -37.71 1.35 8.73
N ARG A 13 -38.34 0.55 7.88
CA ARG A 13 -39.21 1.08 6.83
C ARG A 13 -40.51 1.51 7.51
N THR A 14 -40.93 2.76 7.33
CA THR A 14 -42.32 3.21 7.07
C THR A 14 -42.48 4.69 7.38
N LYS A 15 -42.85 5.45 6.33
CA LYS A 15 -43.70 6.66 6.25
C LYS A 15 -43.25 7.46 5.01
N SER A 16 -43.75 7.08 3.83
CA SER A 16 -44.93 7.67 3.17
C SER A 16 -44.63 9.09 2.68
N ALA A 17 -44.42 9.36 1.39
CA ALA A 17 -45.41 9.21 0.30
C ALA A 17 -46.73 9.97 0.55
N ALA A 18 -46.67 11.16 1.18
CA ALA A 18 -47.82 12.05 1.36
C ALA A 18 -47.45 13.54 1.21
N ALA A 19 -46.72 13.88 0.14
CA ALA A 19 -46.63 15.26 -0.36
C ALA A 19 -46.77 15.20 -1.89
N ALA A 20 -47.98 14.81 -2.31
CA ALA A 20 -48.46 15.02 -3.66
C ALA A 20 -48.95 16.47 -3.79
N ALA A 21 -48.78 17.00 -5.01
CA ALA A 21 -49.63 18.01 -5.64
C ALA A 21 -49.73 19.41 -4.98
N ALA A 22 -48.94 20.37 -5.46
CA ALA A 22 -49.34 21.76 -5.55
C ALA A 22 -48.50 22.56 -6.57
N GLY A 23 -49.14 22.93 -7.69
CA GLY A 23 -48.82 24.12 -8.50
C GLY A 23 -47.60 24.00 -9.41
N GLY A 24 -47.69 24.24 -10.72
CA GLY A 24 -48.61 25.13 -11.42
C GLY A 24 -47.76 25.99 -12.36
N ALA A 25 -48.22 26.09 -13.60
CA ALA A 25 -47.57 26.70 -14.75
C ALA A 25 -47.04 28.13 -14.52
N GLY A 26 -45.93 28.44 -15.19
CA GLY A 26 -45.38 29.80 -15.25
C GLY A 26 -44.21 29.86 -16.22
N THR A 27 -44.50 30.32 -17.43
CA THR A 27 -43.57 30.57 -18.55
C THR A 27 -42.68 31.78 -18.26
N GLY A 28 -41.37 31.61 -18.32
CA GLY A 28 -40.38 32.70 -18.26
C GLY A 28 -38.98 32.15 -18.53
N ALA A 29 -38.48 32.32 -19.75
CA ALA A 29 -37.32 31.59 -20.29
C ALA A 29 -35.95 32.05 -19.76
N ASP A 30 -35.85 32.96 -18.79
CA ASP A 30 -34.57 33.43 -18.24
C ASP A 30 -34.58 33.66 -16.71
N GLU A 31 -35.57 33.13 -15.99
CA GLU A 31 -35.55 33.16 -14.53
C GLU A 31 -34.95 31.87 -13.99
N ILE A 32 -33.68 31.94 -13.60
CA ILE A 32 -33.05 30.98 -12.69
C ILE A 32 -34.03 30.78 -11.53
N PRO A 33 -34.60 29.57 -11.33
CA PRO A 33 -35.63 29.38 -10.32
C PRO A 33 -35.04 29.70 -8.95
N LEU A 34 -35.48 30.82 -8.38
CA LEU A 34 -35.12 31.30 -7.03
C LEU A 34 -35.61 30.37 -5.91
N ASN A 35 -36.25 29.25 -6.25
CA ASN A 35 -36.43 28.09 -5.37
C ASN A 35 -35.15 27.22 -5.35
N LEU A 36 -34.03 27.83 -4.98
CA LEU A 36 -32.82 27.14 -4.53
C LEU A 36 -33.08 26.58 -3.13
N SER A 37 -33.91 25.54 -3.04
CA SER A 37 -34.07 24.78 -1.81
C SER A 37 -32.71 24.16 -1.46
N PHE A 38 -32.24 24.44 -0.25
CA PHE A 38 -31.03 23.87 0.36
C PHE A 38 -31.19 22.36 0.66
N GLY A 39 -31.66 21.57 -0.29
CA GLY A 39 -31.99 20.16 -0.10
C GLY A 39 -31.81 19.35 -1.38
N ASN A 40 -30.73 18.57 -1.44
CA ASN A 40 -30.44 17.53 -2.44
C ASN A 40 -29.84 17.95 -3.79
N PHE A 41 -29.03 19.01 -3.85
CA PHE A 41 -27.92 18.99 -4.82
C PHE A 41 -26.89 17.94 -4.36
N GLU A 42 -27.25 16.67 -4.55
CA GLU A 42 -26.29 15.59 -4.63
C GLU A 42 -25.47 15.85 -5.89
N PHE A 43 -24.41 16.64 -5.76
CA PHE A 43 -23.43 16.79 -6.83
C PHE A 43 -22.91 15.38 -7.12
N GLU A 44 -23.42 14.73 -8.16
CA GLU A 44 -22.80 13.53 -8.71
C GLU A 44 -21.31 13.80 -8.99
N GLU A 45 -20.98 15.05 -9.32
CA GLU A 45 -19.62 15.56 -9.40
C GLU A 45 -18.85 15.41 -8.10
N MET A 46 -19.40 15.76 -6.93
CA MET A 46 -18.73 15.55 -5.64
C MET A 46 -18.48 14.07 -5.33
N LYS A 47 -19.44 13.18 -5.65
CA LYS A 47 -19.23 11.72 -5.51
C LYS A 47 -18.09 11.21 -6.41
N ARG A 48 -17.87 11.86 -7.56
CA ARG A 48 -16.76 11.55 -8.49
C ARG A 48 -15.45 12.22 -8.08
N LEU A 49 -15.48 13.39 -7.44
CA LEU A 49 -14.30 14.15 -7.00
C LEU A 49 -13.42 13.36 -6.02
N GLY A 50 -14.00 12.48 -5.19
CA GLY A 50 -13.23 11.59 -4.29
C GLY A 50 -12.64 10.34 -4.97
N ARG A 51 -13.19 9.93 -6.13
CA ARG A 51 -12.72 8.77 -6.91
C ARG A 51 -11.56 9.16 -7.81
N ARG A 52 -10.51 9.72 -7.21
CA ARG A 52 -9.31 10.24 -7.89
C ARG A 52 -8.76 9.23 -8.91
N GLY A 53 -9.12 9.46 -10.17
CA GLY A 53 -8.55 8.78 -11.34
C GLY A 53 -9.00 7.33 -11.58
N GLY A 54 -10.14 6.91 -11.03
CA GLY A 54 -10.73 5.60 -11.28
C GLY A 54 -9.90 4.38 -10.89
N GLY A 55 -10.57 3.32 -10.47
CA GLY A 55 -9.91 2.07 -10.14
C GLY A 55 -9.22 1.42 -11.36
N VAL A 56 -8.43 0.38 -11.12
CA VAL A 56 -7.97 -0.53 -12.21
C VAL A 56 -9.16 -1.09 -12.98
N ARG A 57 -10.30 -1.30 -12.30
CA ARG A 57 -11.55 -1.76 -12.90
C ARG A 57 -12.13 -0.72 -13.86
N GLU A 58 -12.16 0.55 -13.49
CA GLU A 58 -12.66 1.64 -14.35
C GLU A 58 -11.76 1.86 -15.57
N LEU A 59 -10.44 1.81 -15.40
CA LEU A 59 -9.53 1.85 -16.56
C LEU A 59 -9.73 0.65 -17.50
N ALA A 60 -10.07 -0.53 -16.95
CA ALA A 60 -10.34 -1.71 -17.76
C ALA A 60 -11.70 -1.63 -18.47
N THR A 61 -12.74 -1.06 -17.85
CA THR A 61 -14.04 -0.82 -18.53
C THR A 61 -13.89 0.21 -19.63
N LEU A 62 -13.22 1.34 -19.36
CA LEU A 62 -12.91 2.35 -20.38
C LEU A 62 -12.09 1.76 -21.53
N LEU A 63 -11.09 0.91 -21.24
CA LEU A 63 -10.30 0.27 -22.28
C LEU A 63 -11.13 -0.63 -23.19
N ARG A 64 -12.09 -1.38 -22.61
CA ARG A 64 -13.02 -2.21 -23.40
C ARG A 64 -13.93 -1.34 -24.26
N HIS A 65 -14.45 -0.26 -23.72
CA HIS A 65 -15.29 0.69 -24.46
C HIS A 65 -14.53 1.34 -25.62
N ALA A 66 -13.34 1.89 -25.34
CA ALA A 66 -12.48 2.48 -26.35
C ALA A 66 -12.14 1.50 -27.48
N LYS A 67 -11.83 0.24 -27.16
CA LYS A 67 -11.59 -0.80 -28.17
C LYS A 67 -12.82 -1.06 -29.05
N ARG A 68 -13.99 -1.21 -28.43
CA ARG A 68 -15.25 -1.40 -29.16
C ARG A 68 -15.57 -0.20 -30.06
N GLN A 69 -15.32 1.02 -29.58
CA GLN A 69 -15.48 2.23 -30.40
C GLN A 69 -14.51 2.23 -31.58
N THR A 70 -13.24 1.88 -31.37
CA THR A 70 -12.28 1.79 -32.49
C THR A 70 -12.65 0.70 -33.49
N GLU A 71 -13.18 -0.43 -33.04
CA GLU A 71 -13.67 -1.51 -33.89
C GLU A 71 -14.93 -1.08 -34.66
N ALA A 72 -15.87 -0.41 -34.01
CA ALA A 72 -17.08 0.14 -34.64
C ALA A 72 -16.74 1.19 -35.70
N HIS A 73 -15.82 2.12 -35.40
CA HIS A 73 -15.33 3.09 -36.38
C HIS A 73 -14.62 2.42 -37.55
N ALA A 74 -13.90 1.33 -37.33
CA ALA A 74 -13.27 0.58 -38.41
C ALA A 74 -14.33 -0.08 -39.33
N SER A 75 -15.41 -0.62 -38.77
CA SER A 75 -16.52 -1.17 -39.59
C SER A 75 -17.31 -0.11 -40.36
N MET A 76 -17.36 1.13 -39.87
CA MET A 76 -18.08 2.23 -40.52
C MET A 76 -17.36 2.82 -41.73
N LEU A 77 -16.05 2.56 -41.90
CA LEU A 77 -15.28 3.10 -43.03
C LEU A 77 -15.69 2.51 -44.39
N GLY A 78 -16.54 1.47 -44.40
CA GLY A 78 -17.03 0.85 -45.64
C GLY A 78 -18.19 1.58 -46.32
N SER A 79 -18.85 2.53 -45.65
CA SER A 79 -19.97 3.31 -46.22
C SER A 79 -19.81 4.82 -45.98
N GLU A 80 -20.31 5.64 -46.90
CA GLU A 80 -20.25 7.10 -46.79
C GLU A 80 -20.97 7.61 -45.53
N GLU A 81 -22.20 7.12 -45.28
CA GLU A 81 -22.95 7.41 -44.06
C GLU A 81 -22.17 7.02 -42.78
N GLY A 82 -21.42 5.92 -42.83
CA GLY A 82 -20.60 5.46 -41.72
C GLY A 82 -19.42 6.40 -41.45
N VAL A 83 -18.80 6.92 -42.50
CA VAL A 83 -17.73 7.91 -42.40
C VAL A 83 -18.26 9.21 -41.79
N GLU A 84 -19.43 9.69 -42.19
CA GLU A 84 -20.06 10.90 -41.62
C GLU A 84 -20.36 10.74 -40.13
N ARG A 85 -20.94 9.61 -39.71
CA ARG A 85 -21.20 9.32 -38.29
C ARG A 85 -19.90 9.30 -37.48
N ARG A 86 -18.84 8.67 -38.01
CA ARG A 86 -17.51 8.68 -37.38
C ARG A 86 -16.96 10.10 -37.27
N GLN A 87 -17.13 10.95 -38.28
CA GLN A 87 -16.67 12.34 -38.24
C GLN A 87 -17.44 13.13 -37.17
N ALA A 88 -18.76 12.96 -37.08
CA ALA A 88 -19.59 13.59 -36.05
C ALA A 88 -19.12 13.23 -34.63
N ASP A 89 -18.86 11.95 -34.36
CA ASP A 89 -18.33 11.48 -33.06
C ASP A 89 -16.95 12.11 -32.75
N LEU A 90 -16.06 12.16 -33.74
CA LEU A 90 -14.75 12.78 -33.57
C LEU A 90 -14.85 14.28 -33.31
N LEU A 91 -15.79 14.98 -33.95
CA LEU A 91 -16.07 16.39 -33.71
C LEU A 91 -16.62 16.62 -32.30
N ASP A 92 -17.59 15.83 -31.83
CA ASP A 92 -18.10 15.92 -30.44
C ASP A 92 -16.96 15.71 -29.42
N THR A 93 -16.11 14.70 -29.63
CA THR A 93 -14.95 14.50 -28.74
C THR A 93 -13.95 15.65 -28.80
N ALA A 94 -13.74 16.29 -29.96
CA ALA A 94 -12.89 17.45 -30.10
C ALA A 94 -13.49 18.68 -29.40
N MET A 95 -14.80 18.92 -29.54
CA MET A 95 -15.52 19.99 -28.83
C MET A 95 -15.41 19.83 -27.31
N ARG A 96 -15.61 18.62 -26.79
CA ARG A 96 -15.42 18.33 -25.35
C ARG A 96 -13.99 18.63 -24.88
N ARG A 97 -12.99 18.31 -25.69
CA ARG A 97 -11.59 18.64 -25.39
C ARG A 97 -11.34 20.15 -25.43
N ALA A 98 -11.94 20.86 -26.37
CA ALA A 98 -11.85 22.32 -26.47
C ALA A 98 -12.47 23.03 -25.25
N VAL A 99 -13.56 22.49 -24.70
CA VAL A 99 -14.17 22.94 -23.43
C VAL A 99 -13.30 22.59 -22.20
N GLY A 100 -12.22 21.83 -22.37
CA GLY A 100 -11.33 21.42 -21.29
C GLY A 100 -11.72 20.10 -20.61
N VAL A 101 -12.75 19.40 -21.11
CA VAL A 101 -13.14 18.09 -20.59
C VAL A 101 -12.09 17.05 -21.02
N LYS A 102 -11.57 16.32 -20.03
CA LYS A 102 -10.56 15.28 -20.28
C LYS A 102 -11.19 14.00 -20.83
N VAL A 103 -11.22 13.92 -22.16
CA VAL A 103 -11.65 12.73 -22.90
C VAL A 103 -10.59 11.61 -22.79
N LYS A 104 -11.03 10.37 -22.54
CA LYS A 104 -10.16 9.21 -22.27
C LYS A 104 -10.44 8.04 -23.23
N ASP A 105 -10.47 8.32 -24.52
CA ASP A 105 -10.95 7.33 -25.50
C ASP A 105 -9.81 6.60 -26.23
N ASP A 106 -8.55 7.01 -26.04
CA ASP A 106 -7.42 6.38 -26.72
C ASP A 106 -7.08 5.00 -26.10
N PRO A 107 -7.27 3.87 -26.80
CA PRO A 107 -7.04 2.54 -26.23
C PRO A 107 -5.57 2.31 -25.84
N LYS A 108 -4.61 2.82 -26.64
CA LYS A 108 -3.16 2.72 -26.34
C LYS A 108 -2.80 3.46 -25.05
N ARG A 109 -3.35 4.65 -24.83
CA ARG A 109 -3.09 5.46 -23.64
C ARG A 109 -3.72 4.82 -22.40
N LEU A 110 -4.93 4.29 -22.52
CA LEU A 110 -5.60 3.55 -21.45
C LEU A 110 -4.84 2.28 -21.07
N ALA A 111 -4.34 1.51 -22.04
CA ALA A 111 -3.53 0.32 -21.78
C ALA A 111 -2.25 0.65 -21.01
N ARG A 112 -1.54 1.71 -21.40
CA ARG A 112 -0.35 2.21 -20.67
C ARG A 112 -0.70 2.66 -19.25
N ALA A 113 -1.79 3.41 -19.08
CA ALA A 113 -2.27 3.85 -17.77
C ALA A 113 -2.63 2.67 -16.85
N LEU A 114 -3.28 1.64 -17.41
CA LEU A 114 -3.65 0.42 -16.72
C LEU A 114 -2.39 -0.36 -16.29
N ALA A 115 -1.40 -0.51 -17.17
CA ALA A 115 -0.12 -1.13 -16.86
C ALA A 115 0.63 -0.39 -15.74
N LYS A 116 0.71 0.95 -15.81
CA LYS A 116 1.31 1.79 -14.77
C LYS A 116 0.60 1.61 -13.42
N ARG A 117 -0.73 1.55 -13.41
CA ARG A 117 -1.51 1.31 -12.18
C ARG A 117 -1.29 -0.09 -11.60
N ARG A 118 -1.20 -1.12 -12.45
CA ARG A 118 -0.86 -2.49 -12.03
C ARG A 118 0.54 -2.57 -11.44
N ASN A 119 1.53 -1.96 -12.08
CA ASN A 119 2.90 -1.91 -11.57
C ASN A 119 2.98 -1.19 -10.21
N LYS A 120 2.29 -0.04 -10.07
CA LYS A 120 2.23 0.69 -8.80
C LYS A 120 1.66 -0.20 -7.68
N LYS A 121 0.57 -0.94 -7.93
CA LYS A 121 0.00 -1.89 -6.96
C LYS A 121 0.96 -3.01 -6.57
N ARG A 122 1.66 -3.60 -7.55
CA ARG A 122 2.67 -4.64 -7.29
C ARG A 122 3.82 -4.10 -6.44
N SER A 123 4.35 -2.92 -6.79
CA SER A 123 5.44 -2.29 -6.04
C SER A 123 5.04 -1.92 -4.60
N SER A 124 3.81 -1.45 -4.39
CA SER A 124 3.31 -1.15 -3.03
C SER A 124 3.11 -2.42 -2.22
N ALA A 125 2.60 -3.49 -2.84
CA ALA A 125 2.45 -4.79 -2.18
C ALA A 125 3.81 -5.38 -1.80
N LYS A 126 4.81 -5.31 -2.69
CA LYS A 126 6.19 -5.74 -2.41
C LYS A 126 6.78 -4.98 -1.22
N LYS A 127 6.70 -3.65 -1.23
CA LYS A 127 7.18 -2.81 -0.10
C LYS A 127 6.46 -3.12 1.21
N TRP A 128 5.17 -3.43 1.15
CA TRP A 128 4.42 -3.81 2.35
C TRP A 128 4.82 -5.19 2.87
N ALA A 129 5.04 -6.15 1.97
CA ALA A 129 5.57 -7.47 2.34
C ALA A 129 6.97 -7.38 2.95
N GLU A 130 7.87 -6.57 2.36
CA GLU A 130 9.20 -6.28 2.93
C GLU A 130 9.10 -5.67 4.33
N ARG A 131 8.14 -4.78 4.57
CA ARG A 131 7.90 -4.21 5.92
C ARG A 131 7.44 -5.26 6.91
N LEU A 132 6.51 -6.13 6.52
CA LEU A 132 6.08 -7.25 7.37
C LEU A 132 7.24 -8.20 7.67
N GLU A 133 8.03 -8.53 6.66
CA GLU A 133 9.17 -9.41 6.82
C GLU A 133 10.22 -8.80 7.76
N ASN A 134 10.49 -7.50 7.64
CA ASN A 134 11.40 -6.79 8.56
C ASN A 134 10.85 -6.76 9.99
N LEU A 135 9.54 -6.56 10.17
CA LEU A 135 8.90 -6.65 11.48
C LEU A 135 9.04 -8.07 12.06
N GLN A 136 8.78 -9.10 11.26
CA GLN A 136 8.93 -10.49 11.68
C GLN A 136 10.38 -10.83 12.03
N ARG A 137 11.36 -10.40 11.22
CA ARG A 137 12.79 -10.54 11.53
C ARG A 137 13.13 -9.87 12.84
N SER A 138 12.66 -8.64 13.09
CA SER A 138 12.92 -7.94 14.35
C SER A 138 12.35 -8.68 15.56
N VAL A 139 11.14 -9.24 15.45
CA VAL A 139 10.54 -10.06 16.51
C VAL A 139 11.33 -11.35 16.72
N ASN A 140 11.69 -12.05 15.65
CA ASN A 140 12.47 -13.28 15.73
C ASN A 140 13.84 -13.04 16.36
N THR A 141 14.57 -11.98 15.97
CA THR A 141 15.87 -11.65 16.58
C THR A 141 15.75 -11.39 18.09
N VAL A 142 14.71 -10.68 18.55
CA VAL A 142 14.48 -10.47 19.99
C VAL A 142 14.15 -11.78 20.71
N VAL A 143 13.40 -12.68 20.07
CA VAL A 143 13.08 -13.99 20.63
C VAL A 143 14.31 -14.88 20.69
N GLU A 144 15.10 -14.95 19.61
CA GLU A 144 16.35 -15.71 19.51
C GLU A 144 17.40 -15.20 20.49
N ASP A 145 17.60 -13.89 20.60
CA ASP A 145 18.53 -13.31 21.58
C ASP A 145 18.12 -13.66 23.02
N ARG A 146 16.81 -13.62 23.31
CA ARG A 146 16.28 -14.03 24.62
C ARG A 146 16.46 -15.53 24.88
N THR A 147 16.25 -16.39 23.89
CA THR A 147 16.42 -17.84 24.05
C THR A 147 17.91 -18.19 24.20
N MET A 148 18.79 -17.59 23.41
CA MET A 148 20.24 -17.75 23.50
C MET A 148 20.78 -17.24 24.83
N ALA A 149 20.32 -16.08 25.31
CA ALA A 149 20.68 -15.56 26.62
C ALA A 149 20.24 -16.50 27.76
N ARG A 150 19.04 -17.08 27.67
CA ARG A 150 18.55 -18.07 28.64
C ARG A 150 19.37 -19.37 28.60
N GLN A 151 19.73 -19.86 27.43
CA GLN A 151 20.57 -21.06 27.29
C GLN A 151 21.98 -20.81 27.82
N ALA A 152 22.62 -19.68 27.48
CA ALA A 152 23.92 -19.29 28.01
C ALA A 152 23.90 -19.17 29.54
N ALA A 153 22.84 -18.59 30.12
CA ALA A 153 22.67 -18.52 31.57
C ALA A 153 22.55 -19.90 32.22
N ARG A 154 21.81 -20.84 31.60
CA ARG A 154 21.70 -22.24 32.07
C ARG A 154 23.05 -22.96 32.02
N MET A 155 23.82 -22.81 30.93
CA MET A 155 25.16 -23.41 30.81
C MET A 155 26.14 -22.85 31.82
N ARG A 156 26.08 -21.53 32.10
CA ARG A 156 26.90 -20.91 33.16
C ARG A 156 26.53 -21.41 34.56
N ARG A 157 25.25 -21.67 34.84
CA ARG A 157 24.80 -22.25 36.12
C ARG A 157 25.28 -23.70 36.26
N LYS A 158 25.05 -24.55 35.25
CA LYS A 158 25.52 -25.95 35.25
C LYS A 158 27.05 -26.06 35.34
N GLY A 159 27.80 -25.19 34.66
CA GLY A 159 29.27 -25.17 34.76
C GLY A 159 29.77 -24.78 36.16
N LYS A 160 29.10 -23.83 36.82
CA LYS A 160 29.41 -23.47 38.22
C LYS A 160 29.06 -24.58 39.21
N GLU A 161 27.95 -25.29 39.01
CA GLU A 161 27.56 -26.42 39.84
C GLU A 161 28.53 -27.60 39.70
N ARG A 162 28.94 -27.96 38.48
CA ARG A 162 29.97 -28.99 38.24
C ARG A 162 31.33 -28.61 38.82
N GLY A 163 31.73 -27.35 38.72
CA GLY A 163 32.97 -26.85 39.34
C GLY A 163 32.96 -26.91 40.88
N LYS A 164 31.79 -26.83 41.52
CA LYS A 164 31.61 -26.99 42.97
C LYS A 164 31.50 -28.45 43.43
N GLN A 165 31.17 -29.38 42.53
CA GLN A 165 31.15 -30.82 42.83
C GLN A 165 32.53 -31.49 42.65
N ASN A 166 33.42 -30.92 41.82
CA ASN A 166 34.81 -31.39 41.64
C ASN A 166 35.93 -30.60 42.38
N PRO A 167 35.75 -29.91 43.53
CA PRO A 167 36.86 -29.27 44.23
C PRO A 167 37.77 -30.28 44.96
N ARG A 168 37.39 -31.56 45.02
CA ARG A 168 38.08 -32.57 45.84
C ARG A 168 39.17 -33.37 45.14
N GLU A 169 39.24 -33.40 43.81
CA GLU A 169 40.25 -34.24 43.12
C GLU A 169 41.55 -33.52 42.76
N THR A 170 41.63 -32.18 42.87
CA THR A 170 42.87 -31.45 42.53
C THR A 170 43.50 -30.69 43.70
N LYS A 171 43.05 -30.92 44.93
CA LYS A 171 43.66 -30.35 46.15
C LYS A 171 44.02 -31.40 47.20
N ARG A 172 44.70 -32.45 46.74
CA ARG A 172 45.69 -33.30 47.47
C ARG A 172 46.71 -33.64 46.36
N ALA A 173 48.00 -33.29 46.36
CA ALA A 173 48.98 -32.98 47.40
C ALA A 173 50.05 -31.98 46.84
N PRO A 174 50.96 -31.43 47.67
CA PRO A 174 51.47 -30.06 47.55
C PRO A 174 52.91 -29.96 47.00
N GLY A 175 53.31 -28.74 46.63
CA GLY A 175 54.72 -28.34 46.59
C GLY A 175 55.40 -28.47 45.22
N ALA A 176 55.20 -27.48 44.35
CA ALA A 176 56.16 -27.17 43.30
C ALA A 176 56.20 -25.65 43.12
N ALA A 177 57.01 -25.02 43.98
CA ALA A 177 57.50 -23.69 43.75
C ALA A 177 58.37 -23.68 42.48
N ALA A 178 57.86 -23.11 41.39
CA ALA A 178 58.67 -22.64 40.27
C ALA A 178 57.89 -21.50 39.58
N LYS A 179 58.05 -20.25 40.02
CA LYS A 179 58.99 -19.31 39.39
C LYS A 179 59.10 -19.52 37.87
N LYS A 180 58.45 -18.67 37.07
CA LYS A 180 59.11 -17.58 36.31
C LYS A 180 58.24 -17.08 35.14
N LYS A 181 58.26 -15.75 35.04
CA LYS A 181 58.14 -14.91 33.83
C LYS A 181 56.76 -14.75 33.18
N ALA A 182 56.15 -13.63 33.54
CA ALA A 182 55.85 -12.54 32.60
C ALA A 182 56.32 -12.78 31.15
N LYS A 183 55.37 -13.05 30.25
CA LYS A 183 55.48 -12.65 28.83
C LYS A 183 54.44 -11.57 28.57
N LYS A 184 54.96 -10.34 28.65
CA LYS A 184 54.60 -9.11 27.96
C LYS A 184 53.51 -9.27 26.88
N GLY A 185 52.54 -8.36 26.93
CA GLY A 185 51.39 -8.34 26.04
C GLY A 185 51.72 -8.33 24.55
N ALA A 186 50.79 -8.91 23.80
CA ALA A 186 50.56 -8.59 22.40
C ALA A 186 49.05 -8.66 22.16
N ASP A 187 48.54 -7.53 21.71
CA ASP A 187 47.42 -7.42 20.78
C ASP A 187 46.00 -7.61 21.30
N ARG A 188 45.51 -6.47 21.81
CA ARG A 188 44.24 -5.87 21.36
C ARG A 188 43.93 -6.23 19.90
N LYS A 189 43.23 -7.34 19.69
CA LYS A 189 42.45 -7.60 18.47
C LYS A 189 41.02 -7.94 18.87
N GLY A 190 40.37 -6.95 19.48
CA GLY A 190 38.93 -6.95 19.61
C GLY A 190 38.29 -6.89 18.22
N PRO A 191 37.23 -7.67 17.94
CA PRO A 191 36.52 -7.65 16.66
C PRO A 191 35.76 -6.34 16.38
N ALA A 192 35.86 -5.32 17.23
CA ALA A 192 35.26 -4.00 17.02
C ALA A 192 36.03 -3.07 16.05
N ALA A 193 37.30 -3.34 15.75
CA ALA A 193 38.08 -2.52 14.81
C ALA A 193 37.85 -2.85 13.33
N ALA A 194 37.38 -4.06 13.01
CA ALA A 194 37.17 -4.49 11.62
C ALA A 194 35.90 -3.89 10.99
N ALA A 195 34.94 -3.42 11.79
CA ALA A 195 33.65 -2.93 11.28
C ALA A 195 33.63 -1.45 10.89
N ARG A 196 34.63 -0.63 11.29
CA ARG A 196 34.63 0.82 11.01
C ARG A 196 35.35 1.25 9.74
N ASN A 197 36.06 0.36 9.04
CA ASN A 197 36.87 0.73 7.88
C ASN A 197 36.48 0.00 6.59
N LYS A 198 35.22 0.12 6.13
CA LYS A 198 34.87 -0.01 4.70
C LYS A 198 33.67 0.87 4.35
N LYS A 199 33.91 2.19 4.20
CA LYS A 199 33.33 3.06 3.15
C LYS A 199 33.70 4.52 3.38
N PRO A 200 34.77 5.04 2.74
CA PRO A 200 34.78 6.43 2.36
C PRO A 200 34.01 6.58 1.04
N ARG A 201 32.94 7.38 1.09
CA ARG A 201 32.44 8.11 -0.07
C ARG A 201 33.54 9.06 -0.53
N GLN A 202 34.21 8.74 -1.63
CA GLN A 202 34.83 9.72 -2.53
C GLN A 202 34.12 9.49 -3.86
N GLY A 203 33.24 10.38 -4.32
CA GLY A 203 33.57 11.70 -4.88
C GLY A 203 33.26 11.58 -6.38
N ARG A 204 32.12 12.09 -6.84
CA ARG A 204 32.05 13.36 -7.59
C ARG A 204 33.08 13.41 -8.73
N LYS A 205 32.65 12.99 -9.93
CA LYS A 205 32.69 13.74 -11.19
C LYS A 205 31.64 13.14 -12.10
#